data_AF-C5TCF5-F1
#
_entry.id   AF-C5TCF5-F1
#
_cell.length_a   1.000
_cell.length_b   1.000
_cell.length_c   1.000
_cell.angle_alpha   90.00
_cell.angle_beta   90.00
_cell.angle_gamma   90.00
#
_symmetry.space_group_name_H-M   'P 1'
#
loop_
_entity.id
_entity.type
_entity.pdbx_description
1 polymer ?
#
loop_
_entity_poly.entity_id
_entity_poly.type
_entity_poly.pdbx_seq_one_letter_code
_entity_poly.pdbx_strand_id
1 'polypeptide(L)'
;MTPPTMEGTPPERYAACLERQLAHQQLNVASYQLGGEQVWLKKAGPRHGMGRYRLLGALALLTRLEVMRPVPNLGGPQAIATEVRRLRELGAQGLRVPQVLAARDDGFLMRHLGQPGEHTPSLAHEIDTAVAAGPAAVLALWMQGLDALHRVHARGQCLSQAFARNLVRCPDGTVGYIDFEDDPAAVLPLAACHVRDALCYVHSTAIYLRQSGALHEACSVWASWLQTCSPEMRRLLAHSLARMGWMRHLPRSRRLGPTCSACGQPTTCWPRPIEYAAHPARTSRAPTRAPRARRPPKLLKQ
;
A
#
# COMPACT_ATOMS: atom_id res chain seq x y z
N MET A 1 -6.83 12.85 35.20
CA MET A 1 -7.94 12.91 34.22
C MET A 1 -7.79 11.70 33.32
N THR A 2 -8.42 10.60 33.70
CA THR A 2 -8.41 9.33 32.96
C THR A 2 -9.13 9.58 31.64
N PRO A 3 -8.58 9.17 30.48
CA PRO A 3 -9.34 9.25 29.23
C PRO A 3 -10.62 8.42 29.39
N PRO A 4 -11.76 8.84 28.83
CA PRO A 4 -13.00 8.09 28.95
C PRO A 4 -12.78 6.70 28.35
N THR A 5 -12.86 5.67 29.20
CA THR A 5 -13.00 4.30 28.77
C THR A 5 -14.27 4.25 27.93
N MET A 6 -14.14 4.04 26.63
CA MET A 6 -15.30 3.82 25.77
C MET A 6 -15.93 2.49 26.19
N GLU A 7 -16.90 2.54 27.09
CA GLU A 7 -17.71 1.40 27.53
C GLU A 7 -18.60 0.94 26.36
N GLY A 8 -18.67 -0.37 26.14
CA GLY A 8 -19.40 -1.00 25.03
C GLY A 8 -18.74 -2.29 24.55
N THR A 9 -19.48 -3.13 23.82
CA THR A 9 -18.91 -4.31 23.16
C THR A 9 -17.87 -3.90 22.10
N PRO A 10 -16.90 -4.77 21.73
CA PRO A 10 -15.88 -4.40 20.74
C PRO A 10 -16.48 -3.83 19.42
N PRO A 11 -17.54 -4.41 18.83
CA PRO A 11 -18.18 -3.86 17.64
C PRO A 11 -18.73 -2.43 17.83
N GLU A 12 -19.40 -2.15 18.95
CA GLU A 12 -19.95 -0.82 19.27
C GLU A 12 -18.84 0.22 19.40
N ARG A 13 -17.72 -0.16 20.04
CA ARG A 13 -16.56 0.71 20.20
C ARG A 13 -15.91 1.06 18.85
N TYR A 14 -15.81 0.08 17.93
CA TYR A 14 -15.30 0.33 16.59
C TYR A 14 -16.22 1.23 15.77
N ALA A 15 -17.54 1.00 15.83
CA ALA A 15 -18.53 1.83 15.14
C ALA A 15 -18.49 3.29 15.65
N ALA A 16 -18.49 3.50 16.97
CA ALA A 16 -18.42 4.83 17.56
C ALA A 16 -17.10 5.54 17.26
N CYS A 17 -15.98 4.81 17.21
CA CYS A 17 -14.70 5.35 16.78
C CYS A 17 -14.74 5.80 15.32
N LEU A 18 -15.26 4.94 14.43
CA LEU A 18 -15.37 5.22 13.01
C LEU A 18 -16.21 6.49 12.77
N GLU A 19 -17.40 6.59 13.37
CA GLU A 19 -18.28 7.76 13.24
C GLU A 19 -17.60 9.06 13.72
N ARG A 20 -17.01 9.02 14.92
CA ARG A 20 -16.35 10.17 15.50
C ARG A 20 -15.18 10.64 14.64
N GLN A 21 -14.32 9.73 14.20
CA GLN A 21 -13.11 10.09 13.48
C GLN A 21 -13.39 10.45 12.02
N LEU A 22 -14.36 9.82 11.36
CA LEU A 22 -14.77 10.18 10.00
C LEU A 22 -15.14 11.66 9.89
N ALA A 23 -15.86 12.20 10.86
CA ALA A 23 -16.28 13.60 10.87
C ALA A 23 -15.11 14.60 10.97
N HIS A 24 -14.02 14.23 11.64
CA HIS A 24 -12.91 15.16 11.94
C HIS A 24 -11.67 14.94 11.06
N GLN A 25 -11.46 13.71 10.60
CA GLN A 25 -10.27 13.33 9.85
C GLN A 25 -10.22 14.05 8.49
N GLN A 26 -9.10 14.72 8.22
CA GLN A 26 -8.87 15.43 6.96
C GLN A 26 -8.18 14.56 5.91
N LEU A 27 -7.28 13.67 6.33
CA LEU A 27 -6.54 12.79 5.43
C LEU A 27 -7.41 11.61 4.99
N ASN A 28 -7.12 11.02 3.83
CA ASN A 28 -7.85 9.84 3.37
C ASN A 28 -7.56 8.60 4.22
N VAL A 29 -6.38 8.50 4.82
CA VAL A 29 -5.98 7.38 5.68
C VAL A 29 -5.30 7.95 6.93
N ALA A 30 -5.70 7.48 8.11
CA ALA A 30 -5.07 7.85 9.38
C ALA A 30 -5.09 6.69 10.38
N SER A 31 -4.15 6.70 11.32
CA SER A 31 -4.05 5.71 12.41
C SER A 31 -4.58 6.27 13.72
N TYR A 32 -5.25 5.42 14.49
CA TYR A 32 -5.76 5.71 15.82
C TYR A 32 -5.41 4.61 16.81
N GLN A 33 -5.27 4.98 18.08
CA GLN A 33 -5.14 4.02 19.18
C GLN A 33 -6.52 3.85 19.83
N LEU A 34 -6.99 2.61 19.94
CA LEU A 34 -8.30 2.27 20.50
C LEU A 34 -8.15 1.09 21.48
N GLY A 35 -8.15 1.38 22.77
CA GLY A 35 -8.11 0.33 23.81
C GLY A 35 -6.86 -0.55 23.78
N GLY A 36 -5.69 0.00 23.45
CA GLY A 36 -4.44 -0.75 23.32
C GLY A 36 -4.21 -1.37 21.94
N GLU A 37 -5.18 -1.27 21.03
CA GLU A 37 -5.04 -1.68 19.64
C GLU A 37 -4.74 -0.48 18.75
N GLN A 38 -3.95 -0.70 17.70
CA GLN A 38 -3.80 0.26 16.62
C GLN A 38 -4.76 -0.08 15.48
N VAL A 39 -5.51 0.92 15.02
CA VAL A 39 -6.50 0.80 13.94
C VAL A 39 -6.25 1.87 12.88
N TRP A 40 -6.62 1.56 11.64
CA TRP A 40 -6.54 2.47 10.50
C TRP A 40 -7.94 2.82 10.03
N LEU A 41 -8.18 4.10 9.77
CA LEU A 41 -9.41 4.59 9.18
C LEU A 41 -9.12 5.08 7.77
N LYS A 42 -9.81 4.51 6.78
CA LYS A 42 -9.76 4.93 5.38
C LYS A 42 -11.09 5.58 4.98
N LYS A 43 -11.01 6.79 4.43
CA LYS A 43 -12.13 7.61 3.96
C LYS A 43 -12.28 7.52 2.46
N ALA A 44 -13.51 7.70 1.99
CA ALA A 44 -13.82 7.82 0.57
C ALA A 44 -13.05 9.01 -0.03
N GLY A 45 -12.20 8.73 -1.00
CA GLY A 45 -11.51 9.74 -1.81
C GLY A 45 -12.45 10.41 -2.81
N PRO A 46 -11.97 11.44 -3.54
CA PRO A 46 -12.75 12.09 -4.59
C PRO A 46 -13.18 11.09 -5.68
N ARG A 47 -14.33 11.37 -6.31
CA ARG A 47 -14.81 10.57 -7.43
C ARG A 47 -13.93 10.77 -8.66
N HIS A 48 -13.73 9.69 -9.41
CA HIS A 48 -12.92 9.67 -10.61
C HIS A 48 -13.79 9.42 -11.85
N GLY A 49 -13.60 10.23 -12.89
CA GLY A 49 -14.33 10.09 -14.15
C GLY A 49 -13.87 8.88 -14.98
N MET A 50 -14.81 8.26 -15.71
CA MET A 50 -14.57 7.06 -16.52
C MET A 50 -13.80 7.31 -17.83
N GLY A 51 -13.65 8.55 -18.27
CA GLY A 51 -13.06 8.90 -19.58
C GLY A 51 -11.64 8.35 -19.79
N ARG A 52 -10.77 8.49 -18.77
CA ARG A 52 -9.38 7.99 -18.82
C ARG A 52 -9.31 6.46 -18.94
N TYR A 53 -10.21 5.75 -18.25
CA TYR A 53 -10.26 4.29 -18.31
C TYR A 53 -10.81 3.80 -19.65
N ARG A 54 -11.70 4.54 -20.31
CA ARG A 54 -12.16 4.19 -21.66
C ARG A 54 -11.03 4.33 -22.69
N LEU A 55 -10.22 5.39 -22.60
CA LEU A 55 -9.06 5.59 -23.48
C LEU A 55 -8.00 4.49 -23.30
N LEU A 56 -7.63 4.20 -22.05
CA LEU A 56 -6.70 3.12 -21.72
C LEU A 56 -7.26 1.74 -22.17
N GLY A 57 -8.57 1.53 -22.08
CA GLY A 57 -9.24 0.31 -22.55
C GLY A 57 -9.18 0.16 -24.06
N ALA A 58 -9.37 1.25 -24.80
CA ALA A 58 -9.20 1.25 -26.25
C ALA A 58 -7.75 0.97 -26.65
N LEU A 59 -6.77 1.54 -25.95
CA LEU A 59 -5.35 1.27 -26.21
C LEU A 59 -4.97 -0.18 -25.90
N ALA A 60 -5.48 -0.75 -24.80
CA ALA A 60 -5.30 -2.16 -24.46
C ALA A 60 -5.88 -3.09 -25.53
N LEU A 61 -7.05 -2.74 -26.09
CA LEU A 61 -7.69 -3.48 -27.18
C LEU A 61 -6.87 -3.41 -28.47
N LEU A 62 -6.44 -2.21 -28.88
CA LEU A 62 -5.62 -1.98 -30.07
C LEU A 62 -4.27 -2.70 -29.98
N THR A 63 -3.66 -2.67 -28.79
CA THR A 63 -2.40 -3.37 -28.52
C THR A 63 -2.60 -4.84 -28.17
N ARG A 64 -3.83 -5.37 -28.15
CA ARG A 64 -4.24 -6.71 -27.63
C ARG A 64 -3.48 -7.14 -26.36
N LEU A 65 -3.26 -6.19 -25.46
CA LEU A 65 -2.64 -6.41 -24.16
C LEU A 65 -3.77 -6.41 -23.12
N GLU A 66 -4.49 -7.53 -23.01
CA GLU A 66 -5.61 -7.67 -22.07
C GLU A 66 -5.18 -7.42 -20.61
N VAL A 67 -3.94 -7.77 -20.29
CA VAL A 67 -3.28 -7.50 -19.00
C VAL A 67 -3.24 -6.01 -18.67
N MET A 68 -3.16 -5.14 -19.68
CA MET A 68 -3.15 -3.68 -19.51
C MET A 68 -4.54 -3.06 -19.55
N ARG A 69 -5.61 -3.86 -19.66
CA ARG A 69 -6.97 -3.33 -19.62
C ARG A 69 -7.17 -2.60 -18.28
N PRO A 70 -7.58 -1.32 -18.31
CA PRO A 70 -7.77 -0.56 -17.09
C PRO A 70 -8.84 -1.20 -16.23
N VAL A 71 -8.57 -1.27 -14.93
CA VAL A 71 -9.59 -1.59 -13.94
C VAL A 71 -10.11 -0.24 -13.43
N PRO A 72 -11.40 0.06 -13.62
CA PRO A 72 -11.94 1.34 -13.23
C PRO A 72 -12.02 1.44 -11.70
N ASN A 73 -11.35 2.44 -11.14
CA ASN A 73 -11.56 2.91 -9.78
C ASN A 73 -12.35 4.21 -9.85
N LEU A 74 -13.62 4.15 -9.47
CA LEU A 74 -14.55 5.29 -9.52
C LEU A 74 -14.38 6.26 -8.35
N GLY A 75 -13.55 5.93 -7.36
CA GLY A 75 -13.43 6.67 -6.11
C GLY A 75 -14.75 6.70 -5.33
N GLY A 76 -14.81 7.57 -4.31
CA GLY A 76 -16.01 7.74 -3.49
C GLY A 76 -16.45 6.47 -2.75
N PRO A 77 -17.76 6.40 -2.38
CA PRO A 77 -18.32 5.27 -1.64
C PRO A 77 -18.17 3.90 -2.33
N GLN A 78 -18.13 3.86 -3.66
CA GLN A 78 -17.96 2.62 -4.40
C GLN A 78 -16.56 2.02 -4.22
N ALA A 79 -15.52 2.86 -4.12
CA ALA A 79 -14.18 2.39 -3.82
C ALA A 79 -14.09 1.82 -2.40
N ILE A 80 -14.73 2.46 -1.42
CA ILE A 80 -14.84 1.94 -0.05
C ILE A 80 -15.56 0.59 -0.02
N ALA A 81 -16.70 0.48 -0.68
CA ALA A 81 -17.46 -0.78 -0.74
C ALA A 81 -16.64 -1.90 -1.41
N THR A 82 -15.91 -1.58 -2.48
CA THR A 82 -15.02 -2.53 -3.18
C THR A 82 -13.90 -2.99 -2.26
N GLU A 83 -13.20 -2.07 -1.59
CA GLU A 83 -12.08 -2.40 -0.71
C GLU A 83 -12.54 -3.24 0.51
N VAL A 84 -13.66 -2.87 1.15
CA VAL A 84 -14.24 -3.65 2.25
C VAL A 84 -14.61 -5.06 1.80
N ARG A 85 -15.23 -5.21 0.62
CA ARG A 85 -15.56 -6.52 0.05
C ARG A 85 -14.28 -7.35 -0.16
N ARG A 86 -13.28 -6.78 -0.84
CA ARG A 86 -12.02 -7.47 -1.15
C ARG A 86 -11.26 -7.89 0.09
N LEU A 87 -11.18 -7.03 1.12
CA LEU A 87 -10.58 -7.37 2.41
C LEU A 87 -11.28 -8.55 3.08
N ARG A 88 -12.62 -8.56 3.08
CA ARG A 88 -13.40 -9.67 3.67
C ARG A 88 -13.23 -10.97 2.88
N GLU A 89 -13.27 -10.92 1.55
CA GLU A 89 -13.07 -12.08 0.68
C GLU A 89 -11.68 -12.70 0.86
N LEU A 90 -10.62 -11.88 0.79
CA LEU A 90 -9.25 -12.36 0.94
C LEU A 90 -9.01 -12.89 2.36
N GLY A 91 -9.52 -12.21 3.38
CA GLY A 91 -9.47 -12.67 4.76
C GLY A 91 -10.19 -14.00 4.98
N ALA A 92 -11.35 -14.19 4.37
CA ALA A 92 -12.08 -15.47 4.41
C ALA A 92 -11.34 -16.62 3.72
N GLN A 93 -10.46 -16.32 2.75
CA GLN A 93 -9.54 -17.30 2.14
C GLN A 93 -8.26 -17.53 2.98
N GLY A 94 -8.17 -16.95 4.17
CA GLY A 94 -7.02 -17.07 5.06
C GLY A 94 -5.79 -16.29 4.59
N LEU A 95 -5.95 -15.31 3.69
CA LEU A 95 -4.87 -14.41 3.31
C LEU A 95 -4.69 -13.31 4.36
N ARG A 96 -3.44 -12.90 4.60
CA ARG A 96 -3.11 -11.89 5.61
C ARG A 96 -3.46 -10.49 5.12
N VAL A 97 -4.65 -10.02 5.45
CA VAL A 97 -5.14 -8.67 5.13
C VAL A 97 -5.61 -7.94 6.40
N PRO A 98 -5.67 -6.60 6.41
CA PRO A 98 -6.27 -5.87 7.52
C PRO A 98 -7.71 -6.33 7.78
N GLN A 99 -8.00 -6.75 9.00
CA GLN A 99 -9.37 -7.11 9.38
C GLN A 99 -10.25 -5.87 9.38
N VAL A 100 -11.35 -5.87 8.64
CA VAL A 100 -12.37 -4.81 8.71
C VAL A 100 -13.11 -4.92 10.03
N LEU A 101 -13.02 -3.88 10.85
CA LEU A 101 -13.61 -3.80 12.20
C LEU A 101 -14.97 -3.11 12.19
N ALA A 102 -15.12 -2.08 11.37
CA ALA A 102 -16.37 -1.35 11.14
C ALA A 102 -16.36 -0.76 9.73
N ALA A 103 -17.52 -0.57 9.11
CA ALA A 103 -17.63 0.03 7.78
C ALA A 103 -18.90 0.87 7.66
N ARG A 104 -18.80 1.96 6.89
CA ARG A 104 -19.88 2.84 6.45
C ARG A 104 -19.67 3.18 4.97
N ASP A 105 -20.63 3.86 4.36
CA ASP A 105 -20.57 4.20 2.93
C ASP A 105 -19.37 5.10 2.57
N ASP A 106 -18.97 5.99 3.48
CA ASP A 106 -17.93 7.00 3.27
C ASP A 106 -16.58 6.66 3.92
N GLY A 107 -16.46 5.49 4.55
CA GLY A 107 -15.20 5.01 5.09
C GLY A 107 -15.33 3.77 5.97
N PHE A 108 -14.18 3.20 6.33
CA PHE A 108 -14.12 2.00 7.15
C PHE A 108 -12.93 2.03 8.10
N LEU A 109 -13.04 1.24 9.16
CA LEU A 109 -12.02 1.02 10.16
C LEU A 109 -11.45 -0.40 9.98
N MET A 110 -10.13 -0.52 9.99
CA MET A 110 -9.43 -1.80 9.87
C MET A 110 -8.33 -1.95 10.91
N ARG A 111 -8.03 -3.20 11.29
CA ARG A 111 -6.97 -3.53 12.24
C ARG A 111 -5.59 -3.30 11.62
N HIS A 112 -4.66 -2.74 12.40
CA HIS A 112 -3.26 -2.67 11.99
C HIS A 112 -2.65 -4.07 11.85
N LEU A 113 -1.83 -4.28 10.81
CA LEU A 113 -1.15 -5.56 10.54
C LEU A 113 0.15 -5.75 11.34
N GLY A 114 0.72 -4.68 11.88
CA GLY A 114 1.91 -4.72 12.72
C GLY A 114 1.62 -4.72 14.21
N GLN A 115 2.69 -4.59 15.00
CA GLN A 115 2.57 -4.35 16.43
C GLN A 115 2.12 -2.91 16.68
N PRO A 116 1.20 -2.66 17.64
CA PRO A 116 0.77 -1.31 17.97
C PRO A 116 1.94 -0.39 18.33
N GLY A 117 2.05 0.73 17.64
CA GLY A 117 3.10 1.74 17.87
C GLY A 117 4.43 1.45 17.17
N GLU A 118 4.58 0.30 16.52
CA GLU A 118 5.77 -0.05 15.74
C GLU A 118 5.57 0.23 14.25
N HIS A 119 6.69 0.44 13.55
CA HIS A 119 6.65 0.58 12.10
C HIS A 119 6.44 -0.79 11.45
N THR A 120 5.47 -0.89 10.53
CA THR A 120 5.28 -2.09 9.69
C THR A 120 5.85 -1.82 8.31
N PRO A 121 7.09 -2.25 8.02
CA PRO A 121 7.72 -1.93 6.75
C PRO A 121 7.03 -2.69 5.60
N SER A 122 6.98 -2.04 4.44
CA SER A 122 6.66 -2.71 3.19
C SER A 122 7.87 -3.50 2.67
N LEU A 123 7.64 -4.52 1.85
CA LEU A 123 8.72 -5.23 1.16
C LEU A 123 9.53 -4.27 0.30
N ALA A 124 8.94 -3.23 -0.30
CA ALA A 124 9.71 -2.22 -1.03
C ALA A 124 10.74 -1.53 -0.12
N HIS A 125 10.34 -1.16 1.11
CA HIS A 125 11.23 -0.53 2.08
C HIS A 125 12.31 -1.48 2.61
N GLU A 126 11.95 -2.73 2.93
CA GLU A 126 12.93 -3.73 3.36
C GLU A 126 13.93 -4.05 2.25
N ILE A 127 13.46 -4.22 1.01
CA ILE A 127 14.31 -4.50 -0.15
C ILE A 127 15.27 -3.34 -0.40
N ASP A 128 14.78 -2.09 -0.36
CA ASP A 128 15.61 -0.89 -0.52
C ASP A 128 16.70 -0.81 0.55
N THR A 129 16.34 -1.05 1.80
CA THR A 129 17.28 -1.09 2.93
C THR A 129 18.34 -2.20 2.75
N ALA A 130 17.92 -3.36 2.25
CA ALA A 130 18.80 -4.49 2.00
C ALA A 130 19.78 -4.29 0.83
N VAL A 131 19.59 -3.27 -0.02
CA VAL A 131 20.52 -2.99 -1.13
C VAL A 131 21.95 -2.80 -0.62
N ALA A 132 22.12 -2.12 0.53
CA ALA A 132 23.43 -1.90 1.14
C ALA A 132 24.09 -3.19 1.66
N ALA A 133 23.29 -4.22 1.97
CA ALA A 133 23.77 -5.54 2.41
C ALA A 133 24.10 -6.47 1.22
N GLY A 134 23.81 -6.06 -0.01
CA GLY A 134 24.23 -6.76 -1.23
C GLY A 134 23.16 -7.65 -1.86
N PRO A 135 23.51 -8.32 -2.99
CA PRO A 135 22.55 -9.01 -3.86
C PRO A 135 21.79 -10.15 -3.18
N ALA A 136 22.46 -10.92 -2.32
CA ALA A 136 21.84 -12.06 -1.65
C ALA A 136 20.72 -11.63 -0.68
N ALA A 137 20.91 -10.54 0.07
CA ALA A 137 19.91 -10.01 1.01
C ALA A 137 18.67 -9.49 0.27
N VAL A 138 18.89 -8.74 -0.83
CA VAL A 138 17.82 -8.28 -1.71
C VAL A 138 17.05 -9.45 -2.32
N LEU A 139 17.75 -10.46 -2.83
CA LEU A 139 17.13 -11.62 -3.48
C LEU A 139 16.26 -12.41 -2.48
N ALA A 140 16.72 -12.60 -1.25
CA ALA A 140 15.97 -13.30 -0.21
C ALA A 140 14.63 -12.60 0.12
N LEU A 141 14.62 -11.27 0.23
CA LEU A 141 13.39 -10.49 0.45
C LEU A 141 12.49 -10.48 -0.79
N TRP A 142 13.08 -10.40 -1.98
CA TRP A 142 12.33 -10.43 -3.23
C TRP A 142 11.61 -11.77 -3.44
N MET A 143 12.25 -12.89 -3.06
CA MET A 143 11.61 -14.21 -3.09
C MET A 143 10.38 -14.29 -2.18
N GLN A 144 10.38 -13.62 -1.02
CA GLN A 144 9.20 -13.59 -0.15
C GLN A 144 7.97 -12.96 -0.82
N GLY A 145 8.18 -11.98 -1.71
CA GLY A 145 7.07 -11.40 -2.47
C GLY A 145 6.55 -12.36 -3.55
N LEU A 146 7.42 -13.10 -4.24
CA LEU A 146 6.99 -14.15 -5.17
C LEU A 146 6.21 -15.27 -4.47
N ASP A 147 6.65 -15.70 -3.29
CA ASP A 147 5.93 -16.67 -2.47
C ASP A 147 4.58 -16.12 -2.02
N ALA A 148 4.52 -14.83 -1.70
CA ALA A 148 3.28 -14.16 -1.35
C ALA A 148 2.28 -14.14 -2.52
N LEU A 149 2.75 -13.91 -3.75
CA LEU A 149 1.90 -14.01 -4.95
C LEU A 149 1.44 -15.45 -5.19
N HIS A 150 2.35 -16.42 -5.06
CA HIS A 150 2.01 -17.84 -5.22
C HIS A 150 0.87 -18.24 -4.26
N ARG A 151 0.95 -17.83 -2.98
CA ARG A 151 -0.10 -18.11 -1.98
C ARG A 151 -1.46 -17.51 -2.33
N VAL A 152 -1.48 -16.31 -2.92
CA VAL A 152 -2.70 -15.64 -3.38
C VAL A 152 -3.28 -16.35 -4.60
N HIS A 153 -2.44 -16.64 -5.59
CA HIS A 153 -2.85 -17.28 -6.84
C HIS A 153 -3.35 -18.71 -6.63
N ALA A 154 -2.72 -19.47 -5.72
CA ALA A 154 -3.14 -20.82 -5.33
C ALA A 154 -4.54 -20.87 -4.70
N ARG A 155 -5.05 -19.75 -4.16
CA ARG A 155 -6.42 -19.62 -3.62
C ARG A 155 -7.43 -19.12 -4.65
N GLY A 156 -7.05 -19.07 -5.93
CA GLY A 156 -7.88 -18.51 -6.99
C GLY A 156 -8.10 -16.99 -6.85
N GLN A 157 -7.27 -16.31 -6.07
CA GLN A 157 -7.37 -14.87 -5.83
C GLN A 157 -6.28 -14.10 -6.60
N CYS A 158 -6.39 -12.78 -6.61
CA CYS A 158 -5.41 -11.84 -7.16
C CYS A 158 -5.38 -10.56 -6.32
N LEU A 159 -4.38 -9.70 -6.48
CA LEU A 159 -4.25 -8.43 -5.73
C LEU A 159 -4.57 -7.19 -6.58
N SER A 160 -4.37 -7.24 -7.90
CA SER A 160 -4.42 -6.10 -8.85
C SER A 160 -3.32 -5.06 -8.69
N GLN A 161 -2.98 -4.75 -7.44
CA GLN A 161 -2.01 -3.73 -7.02
C GLN A 161 -0.84 -4.39 -6.29
N ALA A 162 -0.33 -5.51 -6.82
CA ALA A 162 0.76 -6.32 -6.24
C ALA A 162 2.14 -5.64 -6.27
N PHE A 163 2.20 -4.34 -6.04
CA PHE A 163 3.44 -3.60 -5.89
C PHE A 163 4.10 -3.93 -4.56
N ALA A 164 5.44 -3.96 -4.51
CA ALA A 164 6.19 -4.25 -3.28
C ALA A 164 5.87 -3.29 -2.12
N ARG A 165 5.40 -2.07 -2.40
CA ARG A 165 4.92 -1.11 -1.37
C ARG A 165 3.62 -1.53 -0.68
N ASN A 166 2.80 -2.35 -1.34
CA ASN A 166 1.51 -2.83 -0.86
C ASN A 166 1.58 -4.25 -0.25
N LEU A 167 2.80 -4.80 -0.18
CA LEU A 167 3.13 -6.05 0.50
C LEU A 167 3.87 -5.66 1.79
N VAL A 168 3.32 -5.96 2.96
CA VAL A 168 3.87 -5.55 4.25
C VAL A 168 4.40 -6.75 5.03
N ARG A 169 5.50 -6.59 5.75
CA ARG A 169 6.02 -7.66 6.62
C ARG A 169 5.35 -7.59 7.98
N CYS A 170 4.54 -8.59 8.28
CA CYS A 170 3.91 -8.74 9.58
C CYS A 170 4.95 -9.18 10.63
N PRO A 171 4.68 -8.98 11.94
CA PRO A 171 5.62 -9.33 13.01
C PRO A 171 6.00 -10.81 13.06
N ASP A 172 5.13 -11.69 12.56
CA ASP A 172 5.37 -13.13 12.43
C ASP A 172 6.17 -13.50 11.16
N GLY A 173 6.68 -12.52 10.43
CA GLY A 173 7.42 -12.69 9.18
C GLY A 173 6.55 -13.01 7.96
N THR A 174 5.23 -13.17 8.12
CA THR A 174 4.32 -13.40 7.00
C THR A 174 4.10 -12.10 6.23
N VAL A 175 4.04 -12.20 4.90
CA VAL A 175 3.68 -11.05 4.07
C VAL A 175 2.17 -10.81 4.13
N GLY A 176 1.78 -9.65 4.63
CA GLY A 176 0.44 -9.11 4.54
C GLY A 176 0.22 -8.26 3.29
N TYR A 177 -1.04 -8.07 2.93
CA TYR A 177 -1.45 -7.38 1.70
C TYR A 177 -2.36 -6.22 2.06
N ILE A 178 -2.09 -5.04 1.50
CA ILE A 178 -2.87 -3.82 1.75
C ILE A 178 -3.30 -3.16 0.44
N ASP A 179 -4.21 -2.20 0.56
CA ASP A 179 -4.59 -1.25 -0.51
C ASP A 179 -5.30 -1.91 -1.72
N PHE A 180 -6.58 -2.26 -1.51
CA PHE A 180 -7.42 -2.99 -2.49
C PHE A 180 -8.45 -2.08 -3.17
N GLU A 181 -7.98 -1.07 -3.87
CA GLU A 181 -8.87 -0.06 -4.46
C GLU A 181 -9.56 -0.51 -5.77
N ASP A 182 -9.10 -1.62 -6.34
CA ASP A 182 -9.52 -2.14 -7.63
C ASP A 182 -10.11 -3.56 -7.49
N ASP A 183 -11.04 -3.91 -8.36
CA ASP A 183 -11.51 -5.29 -8.55
C ASP A 183 -11.24 -5.77 -9.98
N PRO A 184 -10.06 -6.36 -10.24
CA PRO A 184 -9.72 -6.83 -11.58
C PRO A 184 -10.53 -8.06 -11.97
N ALA A 185 -10.91 -8.90 -11.01
CA ALA A 185 -11.64 -10.15 -11.26
C ALA A 185 -13.06 -9.87 -11.78
N ALA A 186 -13.62 -8.69 -11.50
CA ALA A 186 -14.89 -8.25 -12.07
C ALA A 186 -14.85 -8.01 -13.58
N VAL A 187 -13.67 -7.79 -14.18
CA VAL A 187 -13.53 -7.36 -15.59
C VAL A 187 -12.48 -8.13 -16.39
N LEU A 188 -11.70 -9.00 -15.75
CA LEU A 188 -10.62 -9.77 -16.35
C LEU A 188 -10.69 -11.25 -15.95
N PRO A 189 -10.34 -12.17 -16.87
CA PRO A 189 -10.10 -13.57 -16.52
C PRO A 189 -8.99 -13.69 -15.46
N LEU A 190 -9.10 -14.68 -14.58
CA LEU A 190 -8.17 -14.87 -13.46
C LEU A 190 -6.69 -14.93 -13.88
N ALA A 191 -6.38 -15.62 -14.99
CA ALA A 191 -5.03 -15.69 -15.52
C ALA A 191 -4.46 -14.29 -15.87
N ALA A 192 -5.30 -13.38 -16.40
CA ALA A 192 -4.88 -12.01 -16.67
C ALA A 192 -4.63 -11.24 -15.38
N CYS A 193 -5.44 -11.44 -14.34
CA CYS A 193 -5.19 -10.89 -13.02
C CYS A 193 -3.87 -11.37 -12.43
N HIS A 194 -3.55 -12.67 -12.56
CA HIS A 194 -2.28 -13.22 -12.08
C HIS A 194 -1.07 -12.65 -12.81
N VAL A 195 -1.16 -12.51 -14.14
CA VAL A 195 -0.11 -11.86 -14.93
C VAL A 195 0.09 -10.40 -14.49
N ARG A 196 -0.98 -9.67 -14.20
CA ARG A 196 -0.89 -8.29 -13.70
C ARG A 196 -0.17 -8.22 -12.37
N ASP A 197 -0.53 -9.07 -11.42
CA ASP A 197 0.14 -9.11 -10.12
C ASP A 197 1.65 -9.33 -10.29
N ALA A 198 2.01 -10.32 -11.11
CA ALA A 198 3.40 -10.68 -11.35
C ALA A 198 4.19 -9.53 -12.02
N LEU A 199 3.61 -8.85 -13.00
CA LEU A 199 4.22 -7.69 -13.66
C LEU A 199 4.33 -6.47 -12.73
N CYS A 200 3.29 -6.17 -11.94
CA CYS A 200 3.31 -5.11 -10.94
C CYS A 200 4.45 -5.32 -9.94
N TYR A 201 4.60 -6.55 -9.44
CA TYR A 201 5.64 -6.89 -8.48
C TYR A 201 7.03 -6.69 -9.07
N VAL A 202 7.34 -7.37 -10.19
CA VAL A 202 8.64 -7.27 -10.87
C VAL A 202 8.97 -5.84 -11.26
N HIS A 203 7.99 -5.10 -11.78
CA HIS A 203 8.18 -3.70 -12.15
C HIS A 203 8.58 -2.85 -10.95
N SER A 204 7.88 -2.99 -9.82
CA SER A 204 8.17 -2.21 -8.61
C SER A 204 9.49 -2.55 -7.94
N THR A 205 10.07 -3.73 -8.19
CA THR A 205 11.31 -4.17 -7.54
C THR A 205 12.53 -4.17 -8.45
N ALA A 206 12.35 -4.02 -9.77
CA ALA A 206 13.43 -4.08 -10.76
C ALA A 206 14.56 -3.09 -10.50
N ILE A 207 14.27 -1.92 -9.92
CA ILE A 207 15.28 -0.92 -9.57
C ILE A 207 16.26 -1.47 -8.51
N TYR A 208 15.76 -2.12 -7.46
CA TYR A 208 16.56 -2.65 -6.36
C TYR A 208 17.38 -3.87 -6.79
N LEU A 209 16.79 -4.75 -7.60
CA LEU A 209 17.51 -5.89 -8.20
C LEU A 209 18.69 -5.43 -9.06
N ARG A 210 18.51 -4.36 -9.83
CA ARG A 210 19.60 -3.78 -10.63
C ARG A 210 20.65 -3.10 -9.78
N GLN A 211 20.23 -2.31 -8.78
CA GLN A 211 21.16 -1.57 -7.92
C GLN A 211 22.03 -2.47 -7.05
N SER A 212 21.47 -3.57 -6.56
CA SER A 212 22.19 -4.56 -5.74
C SER A 212 23.04 -5.55 -6.55
N GLY A 213 22.87 -5.60 -7.88
CA GLY A 213 23.50 -6.59 -8.75
C GLY A 213 22.78 -7.93 -8.82
N ALA A 214 21.66 -8.13 -8.10
CA ALA A 214 20.91 -9.39 -8.02
C ALA A 214 20.06 -9.74 -9.27
N LEU A 215 20.10 -8.90 -10.32
CA LEU A 215 19.19 -9.04 -11.45
C LEU A 215 19.38 -10.37 -12.21
N HIS A 216 20.61 -10.86 -12.33
CA HIS A 216 20.89 -12.10 -13.06
C HIS A 216 20.31 -13.31 -12.32
N GLU A 217 20.56 -13.42 -11.02
CA GLU A 217 20.02 -14.46 -10.16
C GLU A 217 18.49 -14.37 -10.08
N ALA A 218 17.94 -13.17 -10.00
CA ALA A 218 16.49 -12.95 -9.99
C ALA A 218 15.82 -13.45 -11.28
N CYS A 219 16.47 -13.36 -12.45
CA CYS A 219 15.95 -13.94 -13.69
C CYS A 219 15.82 -15.47 -13.59
N SER A 220 16.80 -16.15 -12.99
CA SER A 220 16.76 -17.60 -12.78
C SER A 220 15.66 -17.99 -11.80
N VAL A 221 15.54 -17.28 -10.68
CA VAL A 221 14.47 -17.48 -9.69
C VAL A 221 13.09 -17.23 -10.31
N TRP A 222 12.94 -16.16 -11.08
CA TRP A 222 11.72 -15.84 -11.81
C TRP A 222 11.31 -16.97 -12.76
N ALA A 223 12.26 -17.48 -13.54
CA ALA A 223 12.01 -18.57 -14.47
C ALA A 223 11.52 -19.84 -13.75
N SER A 224 12.13 -20.19 -12.62
CA SER A 224 11.69 -21.30 -11.76
C SER A 224 10.30 -21.07 -11.17
N TRP A 225 10.03 -19.86 -10.64
CA TRP A 225 8.72 -19.51 -10.11
C TRP A 225 7.62 -19.61 -11.16
N LEU A 226 7.87 -19.16 -12.39
CA LEU A 226 6.89 -19.29 -13.49
C LEU A 226 6.51 -20.74 -13.80
N GLN A 227 7.40 -21.71 -13.59
CA GLN A 227 7.06 -23.13 -13.78
C GLN A 227 6.03 -23.61 -12.76
N THR A 228 5.93 -22.95 -11.60
CA THR A 228 4.91 -23.25 -10.58
C THR A 228 3.54 -22.63 -10.90
N CYS A 229 3.48 -21.65 -11.80
CA CYS A 229 2.24 -20.98 -12.19
C CYS A 229 1.36 -21.86 -13.08
N SER A 230 0.12 -21.44 -13.33
CA SER A 230 -0.75 -22.16 -14.28
C SER A 230 -0.24 -22.05 -15.74
N PRO A 231 -0.49 -23.06 -16.58
CA PRO A 231 -0.18 -22.99 -18.01
C PRO A 231 -0.83 -21.78 -18.70
N GLU A 232 -2.04 -21.40 -18.31
CA GLU A 232 -2.79 -20.26 -18.83
C GLU A 232 -2.05 -18.96 -18.54
N MET A 233 -1.63 -18.75 -17.30
CA MET A 233 -0.88 -17.57 -16.88
C MET A 233 0.45 -17.49 -17.63
N ARG A 234 1.21 -18.60 -17.72
CA ARG A 234 2.49 -18.65 -18.45
C ARG A 234 2.32 -18.26 -19.93
N ARG A 235 1.33 -18.84 -20.61
CA ARG A 235 1.02 -18.53 -22.02
C ARG A 235 0.67 -17.07 -22.21
N LEU A 236 -0.20 -16.53 -21.35
CA LEU A 236 -0.63 -15.14 -21.42
C LEU A 236 0.51 -14.16 -21.14
N LEU A 237 1.36 -14.46 -20.15
CA LEU A 237 2.55 -13.65 -19.86
C LEU A 237 3.52 -13.66 -21.04
N ALA A 238 3.84 -14.82 -21.60
CA ALA A 238 4.73 -14.93 -22.75
C ALA A 238 4.20 -14.15 -23.96
N HIS A 239 2.89 -14.26 -24.24
CA HIS A 239 2.23 -13.48 -25.28
C HIS A 239 2.34 -11.98 -25.03
N SER A 240 2.07 -11.53 -23.79
CA SER A 240 2.13 -10.13 -23.40
C SER A 240 3.55 -9.56 -23.54
N LEU A 241 4.57 -10.31 -23.08
CA LEU A 241 5.98 -9.90 -23.17
C LEU A 241 6.44 -9.83 -24.64
N ALA A 242 6.06 -10.79 -25.48
CA ALA A 242 6.41 -10.76 -26.91
C ALA A 242 5.90 -9.49 -27.60
N ARG A 243 4.66 -9.08 -27.28
CA ARG A 243 4.05 -7.86 -27.81
C ARG A 243 4.66 -6.58 -27.26
N MET A 244 5.23 -6.63 -26.06
CA MET A 244 5.99 -5.52 -25.46
C MET A 244 7.48 -5.57 -25.85
N GLY A 245 7.91 -6.54 -26.65
CA GLY A 245 9.32 -6.72 -27.03
C GLY A 245 9.94 -5.48 -27.69
N TRP A 246 9.14 -4.67 -28.40
CA TRP A 246 9.60 -3.41 -29.00
C TRP A 246 10.02 -2.36 -27.95
N MET A 247 9.49 -2.42 -26.73
CA MET A 247 9.81 -1.48 -25.65
C MET A 247 11.28 -1.53 -25.24
N ARG A 248 12.01 -2.62 -25.55
CA ARG A 248 13.46 -2.70 -25.33
C ARG A 248 14.25 -1.67 -26.15
N HIS A 249 13.64 -1.13 -27.20
CA HIS A 249 14.21 -0.11 -28.07
C HIS A 249 13.84 1.32 -27.63
N LEU A 250 13.00 1.48 -26.61
CA LEU A 250 12.69 2.79 -26.07
C LEU A 250 13.93 3.38 -25.39
N PRO A 251 14.18 4.70 -25.54
CA PRO A 251 15.27 5.36 -24.86
C PRO A 251 15.18 5.13 -23.35
N ARG A 252 16.28 4.72 -22.72
CA ARG A 252 16.39 4.53 -21.25
C ARG A 252 16.33 5.85 -20.45
N SER A 253 15.84 6.91 -21.06
CA SER A 253 15.78 8.24 -20.46
C SER A 253 14.79 8.25 -19.29
N ARG A 254 15.21 8.78 -18.14
CA ARG A 254 14.34 9.01 -16.97
C ARG A 254 13.30 10.14 -17.20
N ARG A 255 13.15 10.67 -18.42
CA ARG A 255 12.36 11.88 -18.71
C ARG A 255 10.86 11.63 -18.87
N LEU A 256 10.41 10.37 -18.88
CA LEU A 256 8.99 10.00 -18.99
C LEU A 256 8.36 9.69 -17.63
N GLY A 257 8.82 10.34 -16.56
CA GLY A 257 8.03 10.55 -15.35
C GLY A 257 7.36 11.93 -15.43
N PRO A 258 6.19 12.15 -14.80
CA PRO A 258 5.57 13.47 -14.79
C PRO A 258 6.58 14.49 -14.22
N THR A 259 6.89 15.50 -15.03
CA THR A 259 7.69 16.65 -14.59
C THR A 259 6.84 17.49 -13.64
N CYS A 260 7.32 17.72 -12.42
CA CYS A 260 6.80 18.79 -11.58
C CYS A 260 7.16 20.12 -12.26
N SER A 261 6.16 20.88 -12.70
CA SER A 261 6.32 22.17 -13.39
C SER A 261 6.94 23.28 -12.52
N ALA A 262 7.30 22.98 -11.27
CA ALA A 262 7.84 23.95 -10.32
C ALA A 262 9.38 23.93 -10.15
N CYS A 263 10.11 22.86 -10.51
CA CYS A 263 11.52 22.77 -10.08
C CYS A 263 12.56 22.27 -11.10
N GLY A 264 12.21 21.81 -12.31
CA GLY A 264 13.19 21.53 -13.37
C GLY A 264 14.29 20.50 -13.04
N GLN A 265 14.23 19.82 -11.90
CA GLN A 265 15.19 18.80 -11.47
C GLN A 265 14.60 17.39 -11.60
N PRO A 266 15.42 16.36 -11.89
CA PRO A 266 14.98 14.97 -11.85
C PRO A 266 14.61 14.60 -10.41
N THR A 267 13.32 14.44 -10.16
CA THR A 267 12.76 14.14 -8.83
C THR A 267 13.15 12.75 -8.35
N THR A 268 14.02 12.70 -7.33
CA THR A 268 13.94 11.73 -6.24
C THR A 268 12.67 11.99 -5.42
N CYS A 269 11.49 11.88 -6.01
CA CYS A 269 10.20 12.01 -5.33
C CYS A 269 9.11 11.34 -6.18
N TRP A 270 9.09 10.00 -6.13
CA TRP A 270 7.82 9.27 -6.26
C TRP A 270 6.91 9.69 -5.11
N PRO A 271 5.57 9.61 -5.22
CA PRO A 271 4.69 9.85 -4.08
C PRO A 271 5.25 9.00 -2.95
N ARG A 272 5.57 9.66 -1.82
CA ARG A 272 6.05 8.94 -0.63
C ARG A 272 5.14 7.71 -0.48
N PRO A 273 5.69 6.49 -0.29
CA PRO A 273 4.87 5.45 0.32
C PRO A 273 4.20 6.12 1.52
N ILE A 274 2.94 5.78 1.84
CA ILE A 274 2.30 6.27 3.06
C ILE A 274 3.29 5.97 4.19
N GLU A 275 4.08 6.98 4.56
CA GLU A 275 5.05 6.89 5.63
C GLU A 275 4.14 6.79 6.83
N TYR A 276 4.06 5.60 7.39
CA TYR A 276 3.41 5.31 8.64
C TYR A 276 4.19 6.02 9.75
N ALA A 277 4.11 7.35 9.75
CA ALA A 277 4.70 8.19 10.76
C ALA A 277 3.85 8.01 12.02
N ALA A 278 4.35 7.18 12.95
CA ALA A 278 3.95 7.28 14.34
C ALA A 278 4.25 8.71 14.81
N HIS A 279 3.20 9.52 15.03
CA HIS A 279 3.38 10.76 15.75
C HIS A 279 3.61 10.43 17.23
N PRO A 280 4.69 10.92 17.86
CA PRO A 280 4.86 10.77 19.29
C PRO A 280 3.75 11.52 20.02
N ALA A 281 3.12 10.84 20.98
CA ALA A 281 2.10 11.41 21.84
C ALA A 281 2.64 12.70 22.49
N ARG A 282 1.98 13.82 22.21
CA ARG A 282 2.28 15.13 22.80
C ARG A 282 1.85 15.09 24.27
N THR A 283 2.77 14.84 25.18
CA THR A 283 2.54 14.99 26.62
C THR A 283 2.34 16.46 26.94
N SER A 284 1.12 16.82 27.39
CA SER A 284 0.83 18.17 27.88
C SER A 284 1.50 18.36 29.24
N ARG A 285 2.53 19.20 29.29
CA ARG A 285 3.04 19.74 30.56
C ARG A 285 2.21 20.97 30.93
N ALA A 286 1.49 20.88 32.04
CA ALA A 286 0.74 21.99 32.64
C ALA A 286 1.70 23.11 33.12
N PRO A 287 1.32 24.40 33.07
CA PRO A 287 2.13 25.48 33.59
C PRO A 287 1.89 25.66 35.09
N THR A 288 2.89 25.34 35.91
CA THR A 288 2.89 25.68 37.34
C THR A 288 3.21 27.16 37.50
N ARG A 289 2.21 27.95 37.91
CA ARG A 289 2.34 29.38 38.20
C ARG A 289 2.67 29.53 39.70
N ALA A 290 3.88 30.00 40.03
CA ALA A 290 4.25 30.38 41.39
C ALA A 290 3.82 31.83 41.70
N PRO A 291 3.45 32.17 42.94
CA PRO A 291 2.90 33.48 43.28
C PRO A 291 3.97 34.56 43.51
N ARG A 292 3.63 35.79 43.12
CA ARG A 292 4.38 37.03 43.36
C ARG A 292 4.46 37.36 44.85
N ALA A 293 5.66 37.62 45.35
CA ALA A 293 5.89 38.40 46.57
C ALA A 293 6.23 39.86 46.22
N ARG A 294 5.68 40.80 47.00
CA ARG A 294 5.80 42.26 46.88
C ARG A 294 7.10 42.76 47.55
N ARG A 295 7.85 43.63 46.85
CA ARG A 295 8.50 44.95 47.21
C ARG A 295 9.19 45.15 48.60
N PRO A 296 10.03 46.20 48.82
CA PRO A 296 10.73 47.17 47.94
C PRO A 296 12.20 47.49 48.45
N PRO A 297 12.74 48.73 48.47
CA PRO A 297 13.38 49.50 47.39
C PRO A 297 14.83 49.96 47.71
N LYS A 298 15.58 50.50 46.72
CA LYS A 298 16.21 51.85 46.72
C LYS A 298 17.50 51.97 45.88
N LEU A 299 17.57 53.10 45.14
CA LEU A 299 18.73 53.96 44.79
C LEU A 299 19.85 53.32 43.93
N LEU A 300 20.46 53.96 42.93
CA LEU A 300 20.88 55.35 42.79
C LEU A 300 20.84 55.82 41.32
N LYS A 301 20.76 57.14 41.16
CA LYS A 301 21.02 57.92 39.95
C LYS A 301 22.48 57.74 39.49
N GLN A 302 22.71 57.65 38.18
CA GLN A 302 23.36 58.67 37.34
C GLN A 302 23.07 58.34 35.87
#